data_AF-A0A382PKM1-F1
#
_entry.id   AF-A0A382PKM1-F1
#
_cell.length_a   1.000
_cell.length_b   1.000
_cell.length_c   1.000
_cell.angle_alpha   90.00
_cell.angle_beta   90.00
_cell.angle_gamma   90.00
#
_symmetry.space_group_name_H-M   'P 1'
#
loop_
_entity.id
_entity.type
_entity.pdbx_description
1 polymer ?
#
loop_
_entity_poly.entity_id
_entity_poly.type
_entity_poly.pdbx_seq_one_letter_code
_entity_poly.pdbx_strand_id
1 'polypeptide(L)'
;MASREDYAKYISTASLLVAVAFMIGGVQSSGAILDTCNQGGMGINSISYTQCRDIGTAITKMGSLEAAYLSLLLTIARVEATLFLGMGVGAIYGLVFCQLSERAALHLVHAVWATAVTAVHMHSAGWFGDFGMDPNVDGKIYEAMPILILLVVVQVVLYWAAFFGAARAKRDATVAKGERLSLGHD
;
A
#
# COMPACT_ATOMS: atom_id res chain seq x y z
N MET A 1 6.06 16.31 -29.26
CA MET A 1 5.16 16.34 -28.08
C MET A 1 4.72 14.91 -27.80
N ALA A 2 4.82 14.44 -26.56
CA ALA A 2 4.36 13.10 -26.22
C ALA A 2 2.83 13.00 -26.38
N SER A 3 2.32 11.86 -26.87
CA SER A 3 0.88 11.65 -27.01
C SER A 3 0.24 11.44 -25.63
N ARG A 4 -1.08 11.64 -25.52
CA ARG A 4 -1.82 11.37 -24.26
C ARG A 4 -1.65 9.91 -23.79
N GLU A 5 -1.48 8.99 -24.73
CA GLU A 5 -1.22 7.58 -24.43
C GLU A 5 0.17 7.39 -23.81
N ASP A 6 1.18 8.11 -24.31
CA ASP A 6 2.53 8.07 -23.75
C ASP A 6 2.56 8.59 -22.32
N TYR A 7 1.83 9.68 -22.03
CA TYR A 7 1.68 10.17 -20.66
C TYR A 7 1.03 9.15 -19.72
N ALA A 8 -0.03 8.47 -20.16
CA ALA A 8 -0.67 7.43 -19.36
C ALA A 8 0.26 6.23 -19.10
N LYS A 9 1.08 5.86 -20.09
CA LYS A 9 2.12 4.84 -19.92
C LYS A 9 3.17 5.26 -18.91
N TYR A 10 3.68 6.50 -18.98
CA TYR A 10 4.68 6.99 -18.02
C TYR A 10 4.14 7.04 -16.59
N ILE A 11 2.93 7.57 -16.40
CA ILE A 11 2.27 7.62 -15.09
C ILE A 11 2.04 6.19 -14.56
N SER A 12 1.54 5.29 -15.40
CA SER A 12 1.39 3.88 -15.04
C SER A 12 2.71 3.25 -14.62
N THR A 13 3.78 3.43 -15.39
CA THR A 13 5.08 2.82 -15.08
C THR A 13 5.67 3.40 -13.80
N ALA A 14 5.65 4.73 -13.65
CA ALA A 14 6.13 5.40 -12.44
C ALA A 14 5.37 4.92 -11.20
N SER A 15 4.04 4.78 -11.31
CA SER A 15 3.22 4.27 -10.22
C SER A 15 3.60 2.85 -9.80
N LEU A 16 3.82 1.93 -10.75
CA LEU A 16 4.24 0.56 -10.40
C LEU A 16 5.64 0.52 -9.80
N LEU A 17 6.57 1.37 -10.27
CA LEU A 17 7.90 1.48 -9.66
C LEU A 17 7.82 1.99 -8.21
N VAL A 18 6.97 2.98 -7.94
CA VAL A 18 6.70 3.46 -6.58
C VAL A 18 6.09 2.33 -5.73
N ALA A 19 5.13 1.57 -6.28
CA ALA A 19 4.56 0.42 -5.59
C ALA A 19 5.61 -0.65 -5.27
N VAL A 20 6.50 -0.99 -6.20
CA VAL A 20 7.60 -1.93 -5.95
C VAL A 20 8.53 -1.41 -4.84
N ALA A 21 8.98 -0.16 -4.95
CA ALA A 21 9.90 0.43 -3.99
C ALA A 21 9.30 0.49 -2.58
N PHE A 22 8.02 0.89 -2.46
CA PHE A 22 7.37 1.02 -1.17
C PHE A 22 6.94 -0.34 -0.59
N MET A 23 6.29 -1.19 -1.38
CA MET A 23 5.69 -2.43 -0.91
C MET A 23 6.71 -3.56 -0.71
N ILE A 24 7.74 -3.62 -1.54
CA ILE A 24 8.82 -4.59 -1.40
C ILE A 24 9.96 -3.97 -0.60
N GLY A 25 10.48 -2.83 -1.04
CA GLY A 25 11.59 -2.17 -0.37
C GLY A 25 11.27 -1.79 1.07
N GLY A 26 10.08 -1.26 1.33
CA GLY A 26 9.61 -0.94 2.69
C GLY A 26 9.59 -2.16 3.61
N VAL A 27 8.93 -3.25 3.19
CA VAL A 27 8.86 -4.50 3.97
C VAL A 27 10.25 -5.12 4.21
N GLN A 28 11.12 -5.11 3.20
CA GLN A 28 12.48 -5.66 3.34
C GLN A 28 13.34 -4.79 4.27
N SER A 29 13.22 -3.46 4.17
CA SER A 29 13.97 -2.53 5.03
C SER A 29 13.55 -2.60 6.50
N SER A 30 12.34 -3.09 6.79
CA SER A 30 11.80 -3.26 8.14
C SER A 30 12.00 -4.69 8.69
N GLY A 31 13.09 -5.37 8.30
CA GLY A 31 13.43 -6.72 8.80
C GLY A 31 12.69 -7.89 8.12
N ALA A 32 12.02 -7.66 6.99
CA ALA A 32 11.24 -8.64 6.23
C ALA A 32 10.11 -9.29 7.04
N ILE A 33 9.36 -10.24 6.46
CA ILE A 33 8.08 -10.77 7.01
C ILE A 33 8.16 -11.45 8.40
N LEU A 34 9.37 -11.82 8.85
CA LEU A 34 9.55 -12.59 10.08
C LEU A 34 9.98 -11.73 11.28
N ASP A 35 10.55 -10.55 11.04
CA ASP A 35 11.11 -9.73 12.10
C ASP A 35 10.12 -8.66 12.55
N THR A 36 9.08 -9.11 13.25
CA THR A 36 8.02 -8.24 13.77
C THR A 36 8.56 -7.11 14.65
N CYS A 37 9.71 -7.28 15.30
CA CYS A 37 10.35 -6.23 16.11
C CYS A 37 10.89 -5.07 15.27
N ASN A 38 11.29 -5.34 14.02
CA ASN A 38 11.76 -4.33 13.08
C ASN A 38 10.69 -3.90 12.08
N GLN A 39 9.57 -4.64 11.97
CA GLN A 39 8.41 -4.25 11.18
C GLN A 39 7.58 -3.15 11.87
N GLY A 40 7.09 -2.19 11.07
CA GLY A 40 5.99 -1.27 11.41
C GLY A 40 6.06 -0.57 12.77
N GLY A 41 6.37 0.73 12.80
CA GLY A 41 6.22 1.59 13.99
C GLY A 41 7.15 1.32 15.19
N MET A 42 7.53 0.06 15.45
CA MET A 42 8.37 -0.31 16.61
C MET A 42 9.83 0.12 16.44
N GLY A 43 10.43 -0.11 15.27
CA GLY A 43 11.76 0.43 14.94
C GLY A 43 11.77 1.97 14.78
N ILE A 44 10.64 2.56 14.40
CA ILE A 44 10.47 4.01 14.25
C ILE A 44 10.38 4.70 15.63
N ASN A 45 9.79 4.03 16.62
CA ASN A 45 9.68 4.52 18.01
C ASN A 45 10.93 4.27 18.86
N SER A 46 12.08 3.96 18.24
CA SER A 46 13.34 3.66 18.94
C SER A 46 13.23 2.52 19.97
N ILE A 47 12.22 1.64 19.83
CA ILE A 47 12.12 0.43 20.66
C ILE A 47 13.25 -0.47 20.19
N SER A 48 14.24 -0.64 21.05
CA SER A 48 15.36 -1.53 20.74
C SER A 48 14.87 -2.97 20.59
N TYR A 49 15.58 -3.76 19.79
CA TYR A 49 15.27 -5.17 19.58
C TYR A 49 15.13 -5.94 20.91
N THR A 50 15.94 -5.58 21.92
CA THR A 50 15.86 -6.16 23.27
C THR A 50 14.55 -5.79 23.97
N GLN A 51 14.10 -4.54 23.90
CA GLN A 51 12.81 -4.12 24.47
C GLN A 51 11.63 -4.84 23.80
N CYS A 52 11.66 -5.01 22.48
CA CYS A 52 10.65 -5.79 21.77
C CYS A 52 10.61 -7.26 22.25
N ARG A 53 11.77 -7.89 22.41
CA ARG A 53 11.89 -9.25 22.92
C ARG A 53 11.41 -9.37 24.36
N ASP A 54 11.68 -8.37 25.18
CA ASP A 54 11.26 -8.31 26.58
C ASP A 54 9.73 -8.17 26.69
N ILE A 55 9.10 -7.38 25.81
CA ILE A 55 7.63 -7.32 25.67
C ILE A 55 7.10 -8.71 25.30
N GLY A 56 7.67 -9.37 24.29
CA GLY A 56 7.25 -10.73 23.90
C GLY A 56 7.39 -11.75 25.05
N THR A 57 8.44 -11.63 25.86
CA THR A 57 8.67 -12.51 27.02
C THR A 57 7.77 -12.17 28.21
N ALA A 58 7.28 -10.93 28.31
CA ALA A 58 6.28 -10.55 29.30
C ALA A 58 4.90 -11.12 28.93
N ILE A 59 4.56 -11.16 27.64
CA ILE A 59 3.28 -11.72 27.14
C ILE A 59 3.12 -13.19 27.50
N THR A 60 4.21 -13.99 27.45
CA THR A 60 4.16 -15.42 27.82
C THR A 60 3.92 -15.66 29.31
N LYS A 61 4.03 -14.62 30.13
CA LYS A 61 3.73 -14.65 31.58
C LYS A 61 2.29 -14.24 31.88
N MET A 62 1.51 -13.83 30.88
CA MET A 62 0.08 -13.50 31.01
C MET A 62 -0.77 -14.77 31.00
N GLY A 63 -2.07 -14.66 31.32
CA GLY A 63 -3.00 -15.78 31.21
C GLY A 63 -3.06 -16.33 29.79
N SER A 64 -3.31 -17.64 29.62
CA SER A 64 -3.25 -18.32 28.32
C SER A 64 -4.13 -17.68 27.23
N LEU A 65 -5.30 -17.17 27.62
CA LEU A 65 -6.22 -16.48 26.71
C LEU A 65 -5.68 -15.11 26.25
N GLU A 66 -5.08 -14.35 27.16
CA GLU A 66 -4.55 -13.01 26.90
C GLU A 66 -3.27 -13.09 26.06
N ALA A 67 -2.41 -14.07 26.36
CA ALA A 67 -1.24 -14.39 25.53
C ALA A 67 -1.64 -14.83 24.10
N ALA A 68 -2.72 -15.60 23.96
CA ALA A 68 -3.24 -16.00 22.66
C ALA A 68 -3.79 -14.82 21.86
N TYR A 69 -4.53 -13.91 22.51
CA TYR A 69 -5.06 -12.70 21.88
C TYR A 69 -3.93 -11.77 21.39
N LEU A 70 -2.90 -11.54 22.21
CA LEU A 70 -1.75 -10.72 21.82
C LEU A 70 -0.92 -11.38 20.71
N SER A 71 -0.77 -12.70 20.72
CA SER A 71 -0.13 -13.44 19.63
C SER A 71 -0.90 -13.32 18.32
N LEU A 72 -2.24 -13.29 18.37
CA LEU A 72 -3.09 -13.04 17.22
C LEU A 72 -2.87 -11.62 16.66
N LEU A 73 -2.81 -10.60 17.50
CA LEU A 73 -2.53 -9.22 17.08
C LEU A 73 -1.16 -9.08 16.41
N LEU A 74 -0.12 -9.74 16.93
CA LEU A 74 1.22 -9.77 16.30
C LEU A 74 1.22 -10.51 14.95
N THR A 75 0.34 -11.50 14.79
CA THR A 75 0.19 -12.22 13.52
C THR A 75 -0.44 -11.33 12.45
N ILE A 76 -1.35 -10.43 12.80
CA ILE A 76 -1.97 -9.47 11.87
C ILE A 76 -0.90 -8.63 11.17
N ALA A 77 0.08 -8.09 11.90
CA ALA A 77 1.18 -7.31 11.31
C ALA A 77 1.97 -8.10 10.25
N ARG A 78 2.21 -9.39 10.48
CA ARG A 78 2.88 -10.28 9.50
C ARG A 78 2.00 -10.53 8.29
N VAL A 79 0.70 -10.76 8.49
CA VAL A 79 -0.27 -10.94 7.40
C VAL A 79 -0.31 -9.68 6.53
N GLU A 80 -0.37 -8.49 7.13
CA GLU A 80 -0.31 -7.22 6.41
C GLU A 80 1.00 -7.07 5.60
N ALA A 81 2.16 -7.39 6.19
CA ALA A 81 3.43 -7.38 5.47
C ALA A 81 3.43 -8.33 4.26
N THR A 82 2.81 -9.51 4.37
CA THR A 82 2.66 -10.43 3.22
C THR A 82 1.71 -9.91 2.15
N LEU A 83 0.64 -9.21 2.53
CA LEU A 83 -0.26 -8.56 1.58
C LEU A 83 0.45 -7.44 0.82
N PHE A 84 1.29 -6.64 1.50
CA PHE A 84 2.13 -5.62 0.86
C PHE A 84 3.07 -6.26 -0.16
N LEU A 85 3.81 -7.31 0.23
CA LEU A 85 4.66 -8.04 -0.72
C LEU A 85 3.88 -8.58 -1.92
N GLY A 86 2.69 -9.14 -1.70
CA GLY A 86 1.81 -9.59 -2.78
C GLY A 86 1.44 -8.48 -3.76
N MET A 87 1.06 -7.30 -3.25
CA MET A 87 0.77 -6.11 -4.08
C MET A 87 2.01 -5.60 -4.82
N GLY A 88 3.19 -5.66 -4.19
CA GLY A 88 4.47 -5.29 -4.80
C GLY A 88 4.90 -6.27 -5.91
N VAL A 89 4.75 -7.57 -5.70
CA VAL A 89 5.00 -8.60 -6.73
C VAL A 89 3.99 -8.45 -7.87
N GLY A 90 2.73 -8.15 -7.57
CA GLY A 90 1.73 -7.78 -8.58
C GLY A 90 2.16 -6.57 -9.41
N ALA A 91 2.82 -5.58 -8.80
CA ALA A 91 3.39 -4.44 -9.50
C ALA A 91 4.53 -4.82 -10.46
N ILE A 92 5.43 -5.72 -10.05
CA ILE A 92 6.47 -6.29 -10.93
C ILE A 92 5.82 -7.02 -12.10
N TYR A 93 4.82 -7.86 -11.83
CA TYR A 93 4.09 -8.57 -12.89
C TYR A 93 3.47 -7.59 -13.90
N GLY A 94 2.79 -6.55 -13.40
CA GLY A 94 2.21 -5.50 -14.24
C GLY A 94 3.24 -4.75 -15.10
N LEU A 95 4.44 -4.49 -14.56
CA LEU A 95 5.53 -3.83 -15.28
C LEU A 95 6.06 -4.69 -16.43
N VAL A 96 6.29 -5.98 -16.15
CA VAL A 96 7.01 -6.88 -17.05
C VAL A 96 6.09 -7.50 -18.10
N PHE A 97 4.85 -7.84 -17.74
CA PHE A 97 4.00 -8.70 -18.56
C PHE A 97 2.72 -8.03 -19.07
N CYS A 98 2.25 -6.95 -18.44
CA CYS A 98 0.97 -6.33 -18.82
C CYS A 98 1.16 -5.10 -19.70
N GLN A 99 0.28 -4.96 -20.70
CA GLN A 99 0.07 -3.70 -21.42
C GLN A 99 -0.72 -2.71 -20.54
N LEU A 100 -0.71 -1.43 -20.92
CA LEU A 100 -1.40 -0.38 -20.16
C LEU A 100 -2.89 -0.70 -19.90
N SER A 101 -3.59 -1.23 -20.90
CA SER A 101 -5.01 -1.62 -20.82
C SER A 101 -5.30 -2.74 -19.82
N GLU A 102 -4.30 -3.55 -19.49
CA GLU A 102 -4.43 -4.70 -18.59
C GLU A 102 -4.13 -4.31 -17.13
N ARG A 103 -3.43 -3.20 -16.91
CA ARG A 103 -2.98 -2.74 -15.58
C ARG A 103 -4.06 -2.04 -14.75
N ALA A 104 -5.25 -1.80 -15.29
CA ALA A 104 -6.29 -1.02 -14.61
C ALA A 104 -6.70 -1.62 -13.25
N ALA A 105 -6.92 -2.94 -13.19
CA ALA A 105 -7.29 -3.59 -11.93
C ALA A 105 -6.17 -3.51 -10.88
N LEU A 106 -4.92 -3.65 -11.32
CA LEU A 106 -3.75 -3.55 -10.45
C LEU A 106 -3.63 -2.15 -9.82
N HIS A 107 -3.74 -1.09 -10.64
CA HIS A 107 -3.72 0.29 -10.15
C HIS A 107 -4.89 0.61 -9.23
N LEU A 108 -6.07 0.03 -9.50
CA LEU A 108 -7.23 0.20 -8.63
C LEU A 108 -6.95 -0.36 -7.23
N VAL A 109 -6.35 -1.55 -7.13
CA VAL A 109 -6.00 -2.14 -5.83
C VAL A 109 -4.99 -1.25 -5.08
N HIS A 110 -3.93 -0.78 -5.76
CA HIS A 110 -2.96 0.14 -5.15
C HIS A 110 -3.59 1.47 -4.72
N ALA A 111 -4.49 2.03 -5.54
CA ALA A 111 -5.17 3.29 -5.25
C ALA A 111 -6.11 3.18 -4.04
N VAL A 112 -6.91 2.10 -3.97
CA VAL A 112 -7.81 1.83 -2.84
C VAL A 112 -7.01 1.65 -1.56
N TRP A 113 -5.95 0.84 -1.61
CA TRP A 113 -5.07 0.64 -0.47
C TRP A 113 -4.45 1.96 0.01
N ALA A 114 -3.86 2.75 -0.89
CA ALA A 114 -3.20 4.01 -0.51
C ALA A 114 -4.21 5.01 0.07
N THR A 115 -5.44 5.02 -0.45
CA THR A 115 -6.52 5.87 0.06
C THR A 115 -6.90 5.46 1.47
N ALA A 116 -7.07 4.16 1.72
CA ALA A 116 -7.40 3.64 3.05
C ALA A 116 -6.30 3.94 4.07
N VAL A 117 -5.03 3.69 3.73
CA VAL A 117 -3.87 3.98 4.59
C VAL A 117 -3.76 5.47 4.89
N THR A 118 -3.91 6.32 3.86
CA THR A 118 -3.90 7.77 4.04
C THR A 118 -5.03 8.20 4.98
N ALA A 119 -6.26 7.67 4.80
CA ALA A 119 -7.37 7.98 5.67
C ALA A 119 -7.12 7.55 7.13
N VAL A 120 -6.53 6.37 7.38
CA VAL A 120 -6.16 5.93 8.74
C VAL A 120 -5.14 6.88 9.37
N HIS A 121 -4.12 7.31 8.63
CA HIS A 121 -3.15 8.28 9.12
C HIS A 121 -3.78 9.66 9.37
N MET A 122 -4.65 10.13 8.49
CA MET A 122 -5.38 11.39 8.67
C MET A 122 -6.30 11.34 9.90
N HIS A 123 -7.03 10.23 10.10
CA HIS A 123 -7.85 10.00 11.30
C HIS A 123 -6.99 10.04 12.57
N SER A 124 -5.88 9.30 12.56
CA SER A 124 -4.96 9.23 13.69
C SER A 124 -4.21 10.53 13.95
N ALA A 125 -4.10 11.41 12.95
CA ALA A 125 -3.58 12.77 13.10
C ALA A 125 -4.66 13.79 13.53
N GLY A 126 -5.91 13.36 13.73
CA GLY A 126 -7.03 14.21 14.13
C GLY A 126 -7.59 15.09 13.01
N TRP A 127 -7.32 14.78 11.75
CA TRP A 127 -7.73 15.61 10.61
C TRP A 127 -9.20 15.45 10.21
N PHE A 128 -9.93 14.49 10.80
CA PHE A 128 -11.36 14.26 10.57
C PHE A 128 -12.29 14.95 11.58
N GLY A 129 -11.79 15.94 12.33
CA GLY A 129 -12.64 16.81 13.16
C GLY A 129 -13.35 16.04 14.28
N ASP A 130 -14.68 16.01 14.27
CA ASP A 130 -15.55 15.50 15.35
C ASP A 130 -15.43 14.00 15.61
N PHE A 131 -14.84 13.22 14.70
CA PHE A 131 -14.48 11.81 14.95
C PHE A 131 -13.22 11.67 15.81
N GLY A 132 -12.52 12.78 16.07
CA GLY A 132 -11.38 12.86 16.97
C GLY A 132 -10.11 12.20 16.44
N MET A 133 -9.07 12.32 17.26
CA MET A 133 -7.89 11.47 17.20
C MET A 133 -8.24 10.15 17.90
N ASP A 134 -7.83 9.01 17.34
CA ASP A 134 -7.96 7.73 18.05
C ASP A 134 -7.33 7.87 19.45
N PRO A 135 -8.08 7.67 20.54
CA PRO A 135 -7.57 7.89 21.90
C PRO A 135 -6.44 6.92 22.28
N ASN A 136 -6.22 5.87 21.48
CA ASN A 136 -5.15 4.90 21.66
C ASN A 136 -3.88 5.27 20.90
N VAL A 137 -3.86 6.38 20.16
CA VAL A 137 -2.72 6.81 19.34
C VAL A 137 -2.14 8.11 19.87
N ASP A 138 -0.84 8.13 20.14
CA ASP A 138 -0.13 9.36 20.51
C ASP A 138 0.04 10.28 19.29
N GLY A 139 -0.72 11.38 19.26
CA GLY A 139 -0.68 12.37 18.19
C GLY A 139 0.70 12.95 17.88
N LYS A 140 1.64 12.90 18.84
CA LYS A 140 3.03 13.39 18.65
C LYS A 140 3.76 12.66 17.53
N ILE A 141 3.38 11.41 17.22
CA ILE A 141 3.99 10.67 16.11
C ILE A 141 3.71 11.34 14.75
N TYR A 142 2.54 11.96 14.60
CA TYR A 142 2.13 12.62 13.37
C TYR A 142 2.72 14.03 13.22
N GLU A 143 2.97 14.71 14.33
CA GLU A 143 3.76 15.96 14.34
C GLU A 143 5.21 15.71 13.92
N ALA A 144 5.78 14.55 14.30
CA ALA A 144 7.15 14.17 13.98
C ALA A 144 7.33 13.60 12.56
N MET A 145 6.24 13.20 11.87
CA MET A 145 6.32 12.48 10.59
C MET A 145 5.42 13.05 9.47
N PRO A 146 5.42 14.37 9.20
CA PRO A 146 4.65 14.95 8.11
C PRO A 146 5.05 14.39 6.73
N ILE A 147 6.31 13.96 6.60
CA ILE A 147 6.85 13.34 5.39
C ILE A 147 6.12 12.02 5.05
N LEU A 148 5.73 11.23 6.05
CA LEU A 148 5.01 9.98 5.78
C LEU A 148 3.63 10.25 5.19
N ILE A 149 2.89 11.21 5.75
CA ILE A 149 1.58 11.61 5.24
C ILE A 149 1.72 12.15 3.81
N LEU A 150 2.71 13.00 3.56
CA LEU A 150 2.97 13.53 2.21
C LEU A 150 3.24 12.40 1.21
N LEU A 151 4.06 11.40 1.58
CA LEU A 151 4.39 10.26 0.72
C LEU A 151 3.17 9.41 0.39
N VAL A 152 2.27 9.14 1.34
CA VAL A 152 1.05 8.36 1.04
C VAL A 152 0.03 9.16 0.24
N VAL A 153 -0.10 10.47 0.46
CA VAL A 153 -0.95 11.35 -0.37
C VAL A 153 -0.46 11.38 -1.82
N VAL A 154 0.86 11.50 -2.04
CA VAL A 154 1.45 11.44 -3.39
C VAL A 154 1.16 10.09 -4.06
N GLN A 155 1.25 8.98 -3.31
CA GLN A 155 0.88 7.65 -3.80
C GLN A 155 -0.59 7.58 -4.22
N VAL A 156 -1.51 8.12 -3.40
CA VAL A 156 -2.94 8.18 -3.73
C VAL A 156 -3.17 8.86 -5.08
N VAL A 157 -2.62 10.07 -5.26
CA VAL A 157 -2.78 10.83 -6.51
C VAL A 157 -2.20 10.06 -7.69
N LEU A 158 -0.99 9.53 -7.54
CA LEU A 158 -0.29 8.80 -8.59
C LEU A 158 -1.04 7.52 -9.00
N TYR A 159 -1.52 6.72 -8.04
CA TYR A 159 -2.24 5.47 -8.31
C TYR A 159 -3.61 5.71 -8.93
N TRP A 160 -4.35 6.73 -8.48
CA TRP A 160 -5.61 7.10 -9.13
C TRP A 160 -5.39 7.60 -10.57
N ALA A 161 -4.38 8.44 -10.80
CA ALA A 161 -4.05 8.89 -12.14
C ALA A 161 -3.67 7.72 -13.07
N ALA A 162 -2.87 6.77 -12.56
CA ALA A 162 -2.51 5.55 -13.27
C ALA A 162 -3.72 4.66 -13.56
N PHE A 163 -4.64 4.51 -12.60
CA PHE A 163 -5.89 3.78 -12.75
C PHE A 163 -6.74 4.38 -13.87
N PHE A 164 -7.03 5.68 -13.83
CA PHE A 164 -7.88 6.31 -14.84
C PHE A 164 -7.23 6.26 -16.24
N GLY A 165 -5.91 6.42 -16.33
CA GLY A 165 -5.17 6.25 -17.58
C GLY A 165 -5.30 4.83 -18.14
N ALA A 166 -5.08 3.81 -17.31
CA ALA A 166 -5.19 2.41 -17.70
C ALA A 166 -6.63 1.98 -18.01
N ALA A 167 -7.62 2.44 -17.23
CA ALA A 167 -9.02 2.14 -17.45
C ALA A 167 -9.52 2.72 -18.78
N ARG A 168 -9.08 3.93 -19.11
CA ARG A 168 -9.35 4.53 -20.43
C ARG A 168 -8.73 3.71 -21.56
N ALA A 169 -7.45 3.33 -21.45
CA ALA A 169 -6.79 2.50 -22.44
C ALA A 169 -7.51 1.15 -22.63
N LYS A 170 -8.01 0.55 -21.54
CA LYS A 170 -8.82 -0.67 -21.58
C LYS A 170 -10.13 -0.48 -22.35
N ARG A 171 -10.84 0.61 -22.08
CA ARG A 171 -12.08 0.95 -22.80
C ARG A 171 -11.81 1.13 -24.29
N ASP A 172 -10.81 1.93 -24.64
CA ASP A 172 -10.49 2.25 -26.03
C ASP A 172 -10.07 0.96 -26.81
N ALA A 173 -9.30 0.06 -26.17
CA ALA A 173 -8.97 -1.26 -26.74
C ALA A 173 -10.19 -2.17 -26.92
N THR A 174 -11.18 -2.08 -26.02
CA THR A 174 -12.43 -2.87 -26.10
C THR A 174 -13.30 -2.40 -27.27
N VAL A 175 -13.44 -1.08 -27.46
CA VAL A 175 -14.18 -0.50 -28.59
C VAL A 175 -13.55 -0.91 -29.92
N ALA A 176 -12.22 -0.75 -30.07
CA ALA A 176 -11.51 -1.11 -31.29
C ALA A 176 -11.60 -2.61 -31.63
N LYS A 177 -11.79 -3.48 -30.63
CA LYS A 177 -12.04 -4.91 -30.84
C LYS A 177 -13.48 -5.16 -31.31
N GLY A 178 -14.45 -4.43 -30.77
CA GLY A 178 -15.85 -4.48 -31.19
C GLY A 178 -16.04 -4.05 -32.65
N GLU A 179 -15.42 -2.94 -33.06
CA GLU A 179 -15.47 -2.44 -34.44
C GLU A 179 -14.85 -3.42 -35.45
N ARG A 180 -13.76 -4.11 -35.07
CA ARG A 180 -13.15 -5.15 -35.89
C ARG A 180 -14.04 -6.37 -36.10
N LEU A 181 -14.83 -6.73 -35.09
CA LEU A 181 -15.77 -7.84 -35.20
C LEU A 181 -16.96 -7.48 -36.10
N SER A 182 -17.44 -6.23 -36.08
CA SER A 182 -18.53 -5.80 -36.97
C SER A 182 -18.12 -5.70 -38.44
N LEU A 183 -16.85 -5.44 -38.76
CA LEU A 183 -16.35 -5.31 -40.14
C LEU A 183 -15.91 -6.65 -40.77
N GLY A 184 -15.87 -7.74 -40.00
CA GLY A 184 -15.49 -9.08 -40.47
C GLY A 184 -16.67 -9.98 -40.83
N HIS A 185 -17.88 -9.43 -40.92
CA HIS A 185 -19.13 -10.16 -41.15
C HIS A 185 -19.79 -9.87 -42.51
N ASP A 186 -19.07 -9.23 -43.44
CA ASP A 186 -19.52 -8.95 -44.82
C ASP A 186 -18.88 -9.92 -45.83
#